data_AF-A0A369NBQ1-F1
#
_entry.id   AF-A0A369NBQ1-F1
#
_cell.length_a   1.000
_cell.length_b   1.000
_cell.length_c   1.000
_cell.angle_alpha   90.00
_cell.angle_beta   90.00
_cell.angle_gamma   90.00
#
_symmetry.space_group_name_H-M   'P 1'
#
loop_
_entity.id
_entity.type
_entity.pdbx_description
1 polymer ?
#
loop_
_entity_poly.entity_id
_entity_poly.type
_entity_poly.pdbx_seq_one_letter_code
_entity_poly.pdbx_strand_id
1 'polypeptide(L)'
;MSQKTYIPSGEMPPSSQIGATFEALAATIAARREAGEESYTYRLLTGSLDGVLKKVMEEAGETALAAKDVESWACSSLAASIAASGAVDETDELAVDLPPEYDAAIDHLRYEAADVVYHLLVVLERYGIGLDEFAAELNNRMTDAERPEGGVRLHEDHVKRGK
;
A
#
# COMPACT_ATOMS: atom_id res chain seq x y z
N MET A 1 -1.90 -14.27 15.31
CA MET A 1 -1.10 -13.85 14.13
C MET A 1 0.38 -13.80 14.52
N SER A 2 1.26 -14.37 13.70
CA SER A 2 2.72 -14.32 13.94
C SER A 2 3.21 -12.87 13.98
N GLN A 3 4.19 -12.57 14.84
CA GLN A 3 4.85 -11.26 14.84
C GLN A 3 5.69 -11.13 13.55
N LYS A 4 5.12 -10.51 12.52
CA LYS A 4 5.74 -10.40 11.18
C LYS A 4 6.80 -9.29 11.06
N THR A 5 6.96 -8.46 12.09
CA THR A 5 7.86 -7.29 12.07
C THR A 5 8.76 -7.25 13.30
N TYR A 6 10.00 -6.81 13.11
CA TYR A 6 10.95 -6.56 14.18
C TYR A 6 11.73 -5.27 13.90
N ILE A 7 12.27 -4.66 14.95
CA ILE A 7 13.24 -3.56 14.84
C ILE A 7 14.63 -4.17 15.04
N PRO A 8 15.62 -3.90 14.16
CA PRO A 8 16.97 -4.41 14.33
C PRO A 8 17.57 -4.05 15.70
N SER A 9 18.42 -4.93 16.22
CA SER A 9 19.02 -4.75 17.53
C SER A 9 19.89 -3.49 17.58
N GLY A 10 19.62 -2.62 18.55
CA GLY A 10 20.35 -1.36 18.76
C GLY A 10 19.78 -0.16 18.00
N GLU A 11 18.71 -0.34 17.22
CA GLU A 11 18.03 0.74 16.53
C GLU A 11 16.78 1.20 17.32
N MET A 12 16.48 2.50 17.23
CA MET A 12 15.23 3.06 17.74
C MET A 12 14.25 3.26 16.58
N PRO A 13 12.96 2.94 16.75
CA PRO A 13 11.98 3.22 15.71
C PRO A 13 11.88 4.74 15.47
N PRO A 14 11.69 5.18 14.22
CA PRO A 14 11.31 6.56 13.92
C PRO A 14 9.95 6.89 14.55
N SER A 15 9.62 8.18 14.59
CA SER A 15 8.31 8.66 15.06
C SER A 15 7.14 8.08 14.23
N SER A 16 7.37 7.84 12.94
CA SER A 16 6.44 7.17 12.03
C SER A 16 7.20 6.23 11.11
N GLN A 17 6.90 4.93 11.20
CA GLN A 17 7.50 3.91 10.33
C GLN A 17 7.17 4.18 8.86
N ILE A 18 5.90 4.48 8.56
CA ILE A 18 5.44 4.71 7.19
C ILE A 18 5.97 6.04 6.65
N GLY A 19 6.00 7.09 7.47
CA GLY A 19 6.52 8.42 7.08
C GLY A 19 7.99 8.35 6.70
N ALA A 20 8.83 7.81 7.61
CA ALA A 20 10.25 7.66 7.37
C ALA A 20 10.55 6.78 6.12
N THR A 21 9.76 5.73 5.92
CA THR A 21 9.91 4.83 4.77
C THR A 21 9.55 5.53 3.46
N PHE A 22 8.44 6.29 3.42
CA PHE A 22 8.02 7.00 2.21
C PHE A 22 9.02 8.09 1.84
N GLU A 23 9.51 8.87 2.81
CA GLU A 23 10.54 9.88 2.60
C GLU A 23 11.82 9.27 2.04
N ALA A 24 12.33 8.21 2.66
CA ALA A 24 13.53 7.52 2.19
C ALA A 24 13.35 6.88 0.80
N LEU A 25 12.17 6.30 0.54
CA LEU A 25 11.86 5.69 -0.75
C LEU A 25 11.75 6.73 -1.86
N ALA A 26 11.04 7.83 -1.64
CA ALA A 26 10.93 8.93 -2.60
C ALA A 26 12.30 9.54 -2.91
N ALA A 27 13.13 9.78 -1.88
CA ALA A 27 14.50 10.25 -2.07
C ALA A 27 15.35 9.26 -2.88
N THR A 28 15.19 7.96 -2.63
CA THR A 28 15.86 6.90 -3.41
C THR A 28 15.41 6.89 -4.86
N ILE A 29 14.09 7.02 -5.11
CA ILE A 29 13.54 7.06 -6.46
C ILE A 29 14.07 8.29 -7.22
N ALA A 30 14.05 9.47 -6.60
CA ALA A 30 14.58 10.70 -7.20
C ALA A 30 16.07 10.58 -7.53
N ALA A 31 16.88 10.06 -6.60
CA ALA A 31 18.32 9.85 -6.82
C ALA A 31 18.61 8.88 -7.98
N ARG A 32 17.72 7.90 -8.22
CA ARG A 32 17.87 6.92 -9.30
C ARG A 32 17.68 7.49 -10.70
N ARG A 33 17.34 8.77 -10.86
CA ARG A 33 17.45 9.48 -12.15
C ARG A 33 18.86 9.47 -12.73
N GLU A 34 19.87 9.41 -11.87
CA GLU A 34 21.29 9.42 -12.25
C GLU A 34 21.92 8.02 -12.22
N ALA A 35 21.13 6.96 -11.99
CA ALA A 35 21.64 5.61 -11.71
C ALA A 35 21.89 4.73 -12.96
N GLY A 36 21.70 5.25 -14.18
CA GLY A 36 21.98 4.51 -15.42
C GLY A 36 20.99 3.38 -15.75
N GLU A 37 21.14 2.79 -16.95
CA GLU A 37 20.22 1.81 -17.55
C GLU A 37 20.08 0.49 -16.76
N GLU A 38 21.06 0.14 -15.94
CA GLU A 38 21.02 -1.04 -15.06
C GLU A 38 19.97 -0.90 -13.95
N SER A 39 19.64 0.34 -13.56
CA SER A 39 18.64 0.61 -12.54
C SER A 39 17.24 0.42 -13.09
N TYR A 40 16.47 -0.46 -12.45
CA TYR A 40 15.06 -0.65 -12.79
C TYR A 40 14.28 0.67 -12.69
N THR A 41 14.49 1.43 -11.61
CA THR A 41 13.82 2.72 -11.41
C THR A 41 14.24 3.75 -12.45
N TYR A 42 15.52 3.78 -12.84
CA TYR A 42 15.98 4.67 -13.92
C TYR A 42 15.18 4.41 -15.20
N ARG A 43 15.07 3.15 -15.62
CA ARG A 43 14.29 2.78 -16.83
C ARG A 43 12.81 3.16 -16.74
N LEU A 44 12.20 3.12 -15.55
CA LEU A 44 10.83 3.59 -15.36
C LEU A 44 10.71 5.13 -15.45
N LEU A 45 11.71 5.84 -14.92
CA LEU A 45 11.75 7.31 -14.91
C LEU A 45 12.05 7.90 -16.30
N THR A 46 12.98 7.30 -17.05
CA THR A 46 13.50 7.84 -18.31
C THR A 46 12.93 7.16 -19.56
N GLY A 47 12.45 5.92 -19.42
CA GLY A 47 11.87 5.14 -20.52
C GLY A 47 10.45 5.56 -20.91
N SER A 48 9.78 4.72 -21.69
CA SER A 48 8.40 4.97 -22.12
C SER A 48 7.46 5.17 -20.93
N LEU A 49 6.56 6.16 -21.03
CA LEU A 49 5.51 6.40 -20.06
C LEU A 49 4.60 5.17 -19.90
N ASP A 50 4.27 4.51 -21.01
CA ASP A 50 3.41 3.33 -21.01
C ASP A 50 3.97 2.20 -20.14
N GLY A 51 5.29 2.11 -20.00
CA GLY A 51 5.94 1.11 -19.16
C GLY A 51 5.57 1.24 -17.69
N VAL A 52 5.73 2.45 -17.12
CA VAL A 52 5.40 2.69 -15.71
C VAL A 52 3.88 2.70 -15.48
N LEU A 53 3.08 3.25 -16.41
CA LEU A 53 1.63 3.25 -16.28
C LEU A 53 1.03 1.84 -16.36
N LYS A 54 1.60 0.96 -17.20
CA LYS A 54 1.21 -0.45 -17.23
C LYS A 54 1.45 -1.10 -15.87
N LYS A 55 2.60 -0.85 -15.24
CA LYS A 55 2.89 -1.36 -13.89
C LYS A 55 1.85 -0.87 -12.89
N VAL A 56 1.57 0.44 -12.82
CA VAL A 56 0.52 0.97 -11.91
C VAL A 56 -0.81 0.24 -12.07
N MET A 57 -1.25 -0.03 -13.29
CA MET A 57 -2.50 -0.76 -13.54
C MET A 57 -2.41 -2.26 -13.20
N GLU A 58 -1.29 -2.90 -13.52
CA GLU A 58 -1.01 -4.30 -13.21
C GLU A 58 -1.06 -4.54 -11.70
N GLU A 59 -0.29 -3.77 -10.92
CA GLU A 59 -0.21 -3.91 -9.46
C GLU A 59 -1.54 -3.60 -8.76
N ALA A 60 -2.31 -2.62 -9.27
CA ALA A 60 -3.62 -2.32 -8.74
C ALA A 60 -4.60 -3.48 -8.97
N GLY A 61 -4.51 -4.14 -10.13
CA GLY A 61 -5.27 -5.35 -10.45
C GLY A 61 -4.86 -6.53 -9.56
N GLU A 62 -3.55 -6.75 -9.40
CA GLU A 62 -3.00 -7.83 -8.56
C GLU A 62 -3.35 -7.62 -7.08
N THR A 63 -3.30 -6.39 -6.57
CA THR A 63 -3.78 -6.04 -5.23
C THR A 63 -5.26 -6.42 -5.04
N ALA A 64 -6.10 -6.10 -6.02
CA ALA A 64 -7.53 -6.42 -5.95
C ALA A 64 -7.79 -7.93 -6.00
N LEU A 65 -7.04 -8.67 -6.81
CA LEU A 65 -7.14 -10.13 -6.88
C LEU A 65 -6.64 -10.79 -5.59
N ALA A 66 -5.49 -10.38 -5.05
CA ALA A 66 -4.95 -10.89 -3.80
C ALA A 66 -5.92 -10.66 -2.62
N ALA A 67 -6.60 -9.52 -2.57
CA ALA A 67 -7.64 -9.26 -1.57
C ALA A 67 -8.82 -10.23 -1.69
N LYS A 68 -9.23 -10.59 -2.92
CA LYS A 68 -10.28 -11.58 -3.14
C LYS A 68 -9.84 -12.99 -2.75
N ASP A 69 -8.57 -13.32 -2.93
CA ASP A 69 -8.03 -14.62 -2.51
C ASP A 69 -8.05 -14.76 -0.98
N VAL A 70 -7.69 -13.70 -0.25
CA VAL A 70 -7.82 -13.65 1.21
C VAL A 70 -9.27 -13.91 1.65
N GLU A 71 -10.22 -13.19 1.05
CA GLU A 71 -11.65 -13.32 1.37
C GLU A 71 -12.18 -14.73 1.04
N SER A 72 -11.74 -15.30 -0.08
CA SER A 72 -12.10 -16.65 -0.52
C SER A 72 -11.66 -17.72 0.50
N TRP A 73 -10.42 -17.60 1.01
CA TRP A 73 -9.92 -18.51 2.05
C TRP A 73 -10.70 -18.36 3.36
N ALA A 74 -10.98 -17.13 3.81
CA ALA A 74 -11.77 -16.90 5.02
C ALA A 74 -13.19 -17.49 4.91
N CYS A 75 -13.88 -17.24 3.79
CA CYS A 75 -15.22 -17.79 3.53
C CYS A 75 -15.22 -19.32 3.49
N SER A 76 -14.21 -19.92 2.85
CA SER A 76 -14.09 -21.38 2.73
C SER A 76 -13.86 -22.03 4.10
N SER A 77 -13.03 -21.43 4.95
CA SER A 77 -12.81 -21.93 6.32
C SER A 77 -14.04 -21.80 7.20
N LEU A 78 -14.78 -20.68 7.10
CA LEU A 78 -16.04 -20.53 7.81
C LEU A 78 -17.07 -21.57 7.35
N ALA A 79 -17.23 -21.76 6.04
CA ALA A 79 -18.14 -22.77 5.50
C ALA A 79 -17.78 -24.18 5.97
N ALA A 80 -16.49 -24.53 5.98
CA ALA A 80 -16.01 -25.81 6.50
C ALA A 80 -16.30 -25.98 8.00
N SER A 81 -16.12 -24.92 8.80
CA SER A 81 -16.39 -24.96 10.23
C SER A 81 -17.89 -25.16 10.55
N ILE A 82 -18.78 -24.46 9.83
CA ILE A 82 -20.24 -24.61 9.97
C ILE A 82 -20.67 -26.03 9.56
N ALA A 83 -20.10 -26.56 8.47
CA ALA A 83 -20.38 -27.92 8.02
C ALA A 83 -19.94 -28.98 9.05
N ALA A 84 -18.87 -28.71 9.81
CA ALA A 84 -18.35 -29.60 10.85
C ALA A 84 -19.12 -29.48 12.19
N SER A 85 -19.58 -28.29 12.58
CA SER A 85 -20.25 -28.05 13.86
C SER A 85 -21.74 -28.44 13.86
N GLY A 86 -22.39 -28.49 12.69
CA GLY A 86 -23.78 -28.93 12.54
C GLY A 86 -24.84 -27.98 13.14
N ALA A 87 -24.43 -26.89 13.79
CA ALA A 87 -25.28 -25.82 14.30
C ALA A 87 -24.54 -24.48 14.22
N VAL A 88 -25.28 -23.43 13.86
CA VAL A 88 -24.85 -22.04 14.00
C VAL A 88 -25.44 -21.56 15.32
N ASP A 89 -24.69 -21.66 16.41
CA ASP A 89 -25.08 -20.94 17.62
C ASP A 89 -24.66 -19.48 17.43
N GLU A 90 -25.61 -18.57 17.25
CA GLU A 90 -25.35 -17.15 16.97
C GLU A 90 -24.58 -16.45 18.11
N THR A 91 -24.47 -17.11 19.27
CA THR A 91 -23.77 -16.61 20.46
C THR A 91 -22.36 -17.17 20.67
N ASP A 92 -21.93 -18.16 19.90
CA ASP A 92 -20.60 -18.76 20.04
C ASP A 92 -19.63 -18.13 19.02
N GLU A 93 -18.58 -17.47 19.50
CA GLU A 93 -17.49 -17.01 18.63
C GLU A 93 -16.83 -18.24 18.00
N LEU A 94 -17.24 -18.61 16.79
CA LEU A 94 -16.62 -19.70 16.05
C LEU A 94 -15.15 -19.35 15.81
N ALA A 95 -14.27 -19.95 16.59
CA ALA A 95 -12.84 -19.94 16.32
C ALA A 95 -12.58 -20.77 15.06
N VAL A 96 -12.56 -20.11 13.91
CA VAL A 96 -12.24 -20.73 12.63
C VAL A 96 -10.72 -20.86 12.52
N ASP A 97 -10.23 -22.09 12.40
CA ASP A 97 -8.83 -22.33 12.08
C ASP A 97 -8.58 -21.98 10.61
N LEU A 98 -7.71 -21.01 10.37
CA LEU A 98 -7.41 -20.52 9.02
C LEU A 98 -6.24 -21.33 8.44
N PRO A 99 -6.33 -21.75 7.16
CA PRO A 99 -5.31 -22.57 6.55
C PRO A 99 -4.04 -21.75 6.26
N PRO A 100 -2.86 -22.38 6.12
CA PRO A 100 -1.62 -21.68 5.78
C PRO A 100 -1.72 -20.82 4.51
N GLU A 101 -2.57 -21.21 3.56
CA GLU A 101 -2.86 -20.48 2.33
C GLU A 101 -3.49 -19.11 2.59
N TYR A 102 -4.23 -18.94 3.68
CA TYR A 102 -4.75 -17.64 4.10
C TYR A 102 -3.60 -16.68 4.46
N ASP A 103 -2.63 -17.16 5.24
CA ASP A 103 -1.46 -16.34 5.61
C ASP A 103 -0.61 -15.98 4.38
N ALA A 104 -0.48 -16.90 3.43
CA ALA A 104 0.20 -16.65 2.16
C ALA A 104 -0.55 -15.61 1.30
N ALA A 105 -1.88 -15.68 1.24
CA ALA A 105 -2.70 -14.69 0.55
C ALA A 105 -2.59 -13.30 1.19
N ILE A 106 -2.53 -13.22 2.52
CA ILE A 106 -2.27 -11.95 3.24
C ILE A 106 -0.87 -11.39 2.91
N ASP A 107 0.15 -12.26 2.84
CA ASP A 107 1.50 -11.84 2.48
C ASP A 107 1.59 -11.36 1.04
N HIS A 108 0.87 -12.02 0.13
CA HIS A 108 0.76 -11.60 -1.28
C HIS A 108 0.02 -10.27 -1.43
N LEU A 109 -1.10 -10.08 -0.73
CA LEU A 109 -1.82 -8.80 -0.69
C LEU A 109 -0.92 -7.65 -0.20
N ARG A 110 -0.11 -7.89 0.85
CA ARG A 110 0.85 -6.89 1.34
C ARG A 110 1.91 -6.55 0.29
N TYR A 111 2.37 -7.55 -0.45
CA TYR A 111 3.38 -7.39 -1.49
C TYR A 111 2.85 -6.51 -2.64
N GLU A 112 1.70 -6.84 -3.23
CA GLU A 112 1.16 -6.07 -4.38
C GLU A 112 0.73 -4.66 -3.98
N ALA A 113 0.18 -4.49 -2.78
CA ALA A 113 -0.15 -3.16 -2.27
C ALA A 113 1.09 -2.25 -2.15
N ALA A 114 2.26 -2.82 -1.82
CA ALA A 114 3.51 -2.08 -1.78
C ALA A 114 4.00 -1.70 -3.18
N ASP A 115 3.84 -2.60 -4.17
CA ASP A 115 4.22 -2.34 -5.55
C ASP A 115 3.35 -1.23 -6.18
N VAL A 116 2.04 -1.20 -5.89
CA VAL A 116 1.16 -0.05 -6.27
C VAL A 116 1.75 1.27 -5.79
N VAL A 117 2.14 1.35 -4.52
CA VAL A 117 2.70 2.57 -3.94
C VAL A 117 4.04 2.91 -4.60
N TYR A 118 4.91 1.93 -4.80
CA TYR A 118 6.21 2.14 -5.43
C TYR A 118 6.06 2.72 -6.84
N HIS A 119 5.27 2.10 -7.73
CA HIS A 119 5.10 2.60 -9.09
C HIS A 119 4.34 3.92 -9.13
N LEU A 120 3.40 4.17 -8.22
CA LEU A 120 2.75 5.48 -8.07
C LEU A 120 3.80 6.56 -7.74
N LEU A 121 4.67 6.32 -6.76
CA LEU A 121 5.73 7.28 -6.40
C LEU A 121 6.69 7.54 -7.57
N VAL A 122 6.98 6.53 -8.40
CA VAL A 122 7.78 6.73 -9.62
C VAL A 122 7.06 7.64 -10.63
N VAL A 123 5.75 7.49 -10.81
CA VAL A 123 4.96 8.37 -11.68
C VAL A 123 4.94 9.80 -11.12
N LEU A 124 4.70 9.97 -9.83
CA LEU A 124 4.70 11.28 -9.18
C LEU A 124 6.05 11.98 -9.35
N GLU A 125 7.14 11.28 -9.05
CA GLU A 125 8.50 11.78 -9.24
C GLU A 125 8.74 12.17 -10.71
N ARG A 126 8.34 11.32 -11.67
CA ARG A 126 8.48 11.58 -13.11
C ARG A 126 7.90 12.93 -13.53
N TYR A 127 6.80 13.35 -12.90
CA TYR A 127 6.11 14.61 -13.18
C TYR A 127 6.42 15.72 -12.18
N GLY A 128 7.37 15.52 -11.26
CA GLY A 128 7.80 16.54 -10.30
C GLY A 128 6.81 16.78 -9.17
N ILE A 129 5.90 15.84 -8.90
CA ILE A 129 4.96 15.94 -7.78
C ILE A 129 5.65 15.35 -6.54
N GLY A 130 6.10 16.23 -5.65
CA GLY A 130 6.77 15.85 -4.41
C GLY A 130 5.81 15.26 -3.37
N LEU A 131 6.37 14.59 -2.35
CA LEU A 131 5.58 14.01 -1.26
C LEU A 131 4.74 15.06 -0.51
N ASP A 132 5.23 16.29 -0.32
CA ASP A 132 4.47 17.35 0.34
C ASP A 132 3.25 17.77 -0.48
N GLU A 133 3.40 17.91 -1.79
CA GLU A 133 2.29 18.25 -2.68
C GLU A 133 1.25 17.12 -2.71
N PHE A 134 1.70 15.87 -2.78
CA PHE A 134 0.81 14.72 -2.71
C PHE A 134 0.12 14.58 -1.35
N ALA A 135 0.84 14.80 -0.25
CA ALA A 135 0.29 14.80 1.10
C ALA A 135 -0.74 15.92 1.28
N ALA A 136 -0.49 17.10 0.71
CA ALA A 136 -1.44 18.21 0.71
C ALA A 136 -2.74 17.85 -0.02
N GLU A 137 -2.65 17.12 -1.13
CA GLU A 137 -3.82 16.60 -1.84
C GLU A 137 -4.55 15.52 -1.04
N LEU A 138 -3.84 14.57 -0.40
CA LEU A 138 -4.45 13.58 0.49
C LEU A 138 -5.15 14.24 1.68
N ASN A 139 -4.57 15.29 2.25
CA ASN A 139 -5.12 16.09 3.34
C ASN A 139 -6.47 16.75 3.01
N ASN A 140 -6.81 16.90 1.73
CA ASN A 140 -8.11 17.41 1.29
C ASN A 140 -9.26 16.40 1.41
N ARG A 141 -8.94 15.11 1.62
CA ARG A 141 -9.92 14.02 1.83
C ARG A 141 -10.38 13.91 3.29
N MET A 142 -9.71 14.60 4.20
CA MET A 142 -10.02 14.65 5.63
C MET A 142 -10.72 15.94 6.00
N THR A 143 -11.60 15.88 7.00
CA THR A 143 -12.13 17.08 7.66
C THR A 143 -11.02 17.82 8.39
N ASP A 144 -11.26 19.07 8.78
CA ASP A 144 -10.27 19.85 9.54
C ASP A 144 -9.92 19.23 10.90
N ALA A 145 -10.84 18.47 11.51
CA ALA A 145 -10.60 17.80 12.79
C ALA A 145 -9.81 16.48 12.66
N GLU A 146 -9.88 15.82 11.49
CA GLU A 146 -9.18 14.56 11.23
C GLU A 146 -7.75 14.77 10.72
N ARG A 147 -7.49 15.93 10.10
CA ARG A 147 -6.19 16.22 9.50
C ARG A 147 -5.08 16.32 10.57
N PRO A 148 -3.87 15.81 10.30
CA PRO A 148 -2.73 16.04 11.17
C PRO A 148 -2.46 17.52 11.41
N GLU A 149 -2.17 17.87 12.67
CA GLU A 149 -1.73 19.22 13.02
C GLU A 149 -0.44 19.57 12.27
N GLY A 150 -0.40 20.77 11.66
CA GLY A 150 0.72 21.20 10.83
C GLY A 150 0.79 20.55 9.43
N GLY A 151 -0.18 19.72 9.05
CA GLY A 151 -0.24 19.11 7.72
C GLY A 151 -0.30 20.14 6.59
N VAL A 152 0.55 19.96 5.58
CA VAL A 152 0.62 20.79 4.36
C VAL A 152 -0.72 20.83 3.62
N ARG A 153 -0.98 21.95 2.91
CA ARG A 153 -2.22 22.20 2.17
C ARG A 153 -1.90 22.79 0.80
N LEU A 154 -2.73 22.43 -0.18
CA LEU A 154 -2.72 23.11 -1.47
C LEU A 154 -3.34 24.50 -1.31
N HIS A 155 -2.87 25.45 -2.11
CA HIS A 155 -3.55 26.73 -2.27
C HIS A 155 -4.94 26.52 -2.92
N GLU A 156 -5.92 27.37 -2.59
CA GLU A 156 -7.32 27.18 -2.98
C GLU A 156 -7.52 27.08 -4.50
N ASP A 157 -6.74 27.84 -5.28
CA ASP A 157 -6.74 27.85 -6.74
C ASP A 157 -6.19 26.56 -7.38
N HIS A 158 -5.47 25.75 -6.60
CA HIS A 158 -4.97 24.44 -7.01
C HIS A 158 -5.90 23.28 -6.61
N VAL A 159 -6.91 23.52 -5.77
CA VAL A 159 -7.88 22.49 -5.36
C VAL A 159 -9.02 22.41 -6.38
N LYS A 160 -8.84 21.55 -7.39
CA LYS A 160 -9.92 21.25 -8.36
C LYS A 160 -10.77 20.10 -7.85
N ARG A 161 -11.87 20.42 -7.17
CA ARG A 161 -12.90 19.42 -6.88
C ARG A 161 -13.60 19.06 -8.20
N GLY A 162 -13.30 17.89 -8.74
CA GLY A 162 -14.08 17.32 -9.85
C GLY A 162 -15.56 17.34 -9.46
N LYS A 163 -16.43 17.76 -10.39
CA LYS A 163 -17.87 17.58 -10.25
C LYS A 163 -18.23 16.10 -10.37
#